data_AF-A0A6I2WN03-F1
#
_entry.id   AF-A0A6I2WN03-F1
#
_cell.length_a   1.000
_cell.length_b   1.000
_cell.length_c   1.000
_cell.angle_alpha   90.00
_cell.angle_beta   90.00
_cell.angle_gamma   90.00
#
_symmetry.space_group_name_H-M   'P 1'
#
loop_
_entity.id
_entity.type
_entity.pdbx_description
1 polymer ?
#
loop_
_entity_poly.entity_id
_entity_poly.type
_entity_poly.pdbx_seq_one_letter_code
_entity_poly.pdbx_strand_id
1 'polypeptide(L)'
;MPSRGWLEWRSACRPLPRPRCLPYSTRTSHCSPARWAGPTRPGVRAQPPARRVRPSSDQVSSVIVRSRGSSTQRSHMNAHRKNRSRSLRVVAAATVTATIGLGLFAGPAFAKKPRPVPSSHTVVATGLNNPRGLASEGDNLVYVSEAGTGGDECITLESESTCFGFTGSITRFEKLGKSKQRSTKIVDGLLSIRAGNEVVGIDGIDVRGKHRVFGVMAESAQGIAADFAAADGTPSPSPTLSTAISTYAGRLVEFRKKRGVFTPAALANVGGTNWDWTDLHKTDVWAPTNDFPDANPYAVVSEGNKHWVVDAGANTVTLVQKKKGVYTQTLISYIPNPVPGRDAAPACIAKRGRYLYVGELNFAAFYDPTTPTAAATIYRIDTRATNPMTSAVAWATGLNPITGCGFAKDGLYVVQLRTISSSGANGAITRIGINKDGTAAASGTWQTFGTDLVDPSGFAKLHNTILVANKSTSTGAGEIWQFKI
;
A
#
# COMPACT_ATOMS: atom_id res chain seq x y z
N MET A 1 11.30 -8.37 -45.03
CA MET A 1 12.12 -7.94 -46.20
C MET A 1 11.23 -7.16 -47.16
N PRO A 2 11.72 -6.22 -48.00
CA PRO A 2 13.10 -5.71 -48.17
C PRO A 2 13.23 -4.23 -47.68
N SER A 3 14.35 -3.79 -47.09
CA SER A 3 15.57 -3.19 -47.70
C SER A 3 15.52 -1.69 -48.04
N ARG A 4 16.62 -0.98 -47.71
CA ARG A 4 17.01 0.39 -48.12
C ARG A 4 16.22 1.53 -47.43
N GLY A 5 16.83 2.68 -47.10
CA GLY A 5 18.24 3.06 -47.32
C GLY A 5 18.69 4.25 -46.47
N TRP A 6 20.01 4.45 -46.42
CA TRP A 6 20.67 5.61 -45.81
C TRP A 6 20.50 6.86 -46.67
N LEU A 7 20.41 8.03 -46.03
CA LEU A 7 20.71 9.33 -46.63
C LEU A 7 21.17 10.32 -45.55
N GLU A 8 22.43 10.72 -45.61
CA GLU A 8 22.98 11.86 -44.87
C GLU A 8 22.52 13.19 -45.51
N TRP A 9 22.44 14.28 -44.71
CA TRP A 9 23.34 15.47 -44.83
C TRP A 9 22.73 16.79 -44.29
N ARG A 10 23.64 17.61 -43.69
CA ARG A 10 23.65 19.09 -43.59
C ARG A 10 22.63 19.79 -42.68
N SER A 11 23.08 19.99 -41.44
CA SER A 11 23.46 21.31 -40.89
C SER A 11 22.91 22.58 -41.56
N ALA A 12 22.12 23.38 -40.82
CA ALA A 12 21.94 24.80 -41.10
C ALA A 12 21.66 25.62 -39.82
N CYS A 13 22.71 26.12 -39.15
CA CYS A 13 22.59 27.20 -38.18
C CYS A 13 22.50 28.56 -38.91
N ARG A 14 21.46 29.36 -38.67
CA ARG A 14 21.46 30.82 -38.92
C ARG A 14 20.65 31.58 -37.84
N PRO A 15 20.90 32.90 -37.63
CA PRO A 15 20.84 33.47 -36.29
C PRO A 15 19.63 34.38 -35.98
N LEU A 16 19.60 34.84 -34.72
CA LEU A 16 18.65 35.76 -34.08
C LEU A 16 18.39 37.08 -34.84
N PRO A 17 17.23 37.71 -34.53
CA PRO A 17 17.15 39.16 -34.35
C PRO A 17 16.78 39.56 -32.91
N ARG A 18 17.66 40.33 -32.26
CA ARG A 18 17.32 41.44 -31.34
C ARG A 18 17.41 42.74 -32.17
N PRO A 19 17.03 43.95 -31.69
CA PRO A 19 16.55 44.36 -30.36
C PRO A 19 15.29 45.26 -30.38
N ARG A 20 14.87 45.77 -29.20
CA ARG A 20 14.56 47.20 -28.98
C ARG A 20 14.38 47.50 -27.47
N CYS A 21 14.92 48.64 -27.05
CA CYS A 21 14.74 49.22 -25.70
C CYS A 21 14.45 50.73 -25.85
N LEU A 22 13.99 51.36 -24.75
CA LEU A 22 13.76 52.80 -24.55
C LEU A 22 12.44 53.35 -25.15
N PRO A 23 11.85 54.44 -24.60
CA PRO A 23 12.43 55.40 -23.66
C PRO A 23 11.67 55.59 -22.31
N TYR A 24 11.90 56.73 -21.66
CA TYR A 24 11.77 57.01 -20.22
C TYR A 24 10.84 58.23 -19.95
N SER A 25 10.49 58.47 -18.67
CA SER A 25 9.80 59.66 -18.11
C SER A 25 8.27 59.75 -18.32
N THR A 26 7.46 60.42 -17.47
CA THR A 26 7.73 61.50 -16.48
C THR A 26 6.89 61.45 -15.17
N ARG A 27 7.47 61.98 -14.07
CA ARG A 27 6.82 62.65 -12.89
C ARG A 27 5.92 61.79 -11.97
N THR A 28 5.79 61.98 -10.64
CA THR A 28 6.39 62.87 -9.60
C THR A 28 5.99 62.28 -8.23
N SER A 29 6.61 62.54 -7.07
CA SER A 29 7.92 63.09 -6.64
C SER A 29 7.99 63.00 -5.09
N HIS A 30 9.18 62.97 -4.47
CA HIS A 30 9.53 63.61 -3.17
C HIS A 30 11.01 63.33 -2.79
N CYS A 31 11.58 64.10 -1.86
CA CYS A 31 13.00 64.50 -1.91
C CYS A 31 14.01 63.62 -1.14
N SER A 32 15.26 63.67 -1.64
CA SER A 32 16.56 63.35 -1.01
C SER A 32 16.89 64.31 0.17
N PRO A 33 18.02 64.21 0.94
CA PRO A 33 19.29 63.46 0.75
C PRO A 33 19.68 62.51 1.91
N ALA A 34 20.48 61.45 1.76
CA ALA A 34 21.78 61.22 1.10
C ALA A 34 23.01 61.74 1.88
N ARG A 35 23.92 60.83 2.24
CA ARG A 35 25.38 61.07 2.25
C ARG A 35 26.14 59.77 1.95
N TRP A 36 27.12 59.90 1.05
CA TRP A 36 28.10 58.88 0.67
C TRP A 36 29.39 59.03 1.47
N ALA A 37 30.13 57.92 1.67
CA ALA A 37 31.56 57.80 1.35
C ALA A 37 32.02 56.34 1.56
N GLY A 38 32.93 55.85 0.72
CA GLY A 38 33.35 54.43 0.70
C GLY A 38 34.74 54.16 1.32
N PRO A 39 35.64 53.41 0.64
CA PRO A 39 36.04 52.10 1.17
C PRO A 39 37.56 51.84 1.22
N THR A 40 38.01 50.96 2.13
CA THR A 40 39.38 50.37 2.09
C THR A 40 39.48 48.92 2.58
N ARG A 41 40.32 48.15 1.89
CA ARG A 41 41.04 46.91 2.29
C ARG A 41 42.56 47.21 2.11
N PRO A 42 43.55 46.32 2.36
CA PRO A 42 43.58 45.02 3.06
C PRO A 42 44.68 44.96 4.18
N GLY A 43 44.93 43.80 4.80
CA GLY A 43 46.12 43.58 5.63
C GLY A 43 46.27 42.14 6.17
N VAL A 44 47.49 41.57 6.10
CA VAL A 44 47.82 40.19 6.53
C VAL A 44 48.91 40.23 7.62
N ARG A 45 48.79 39.38 8.67
CA ARG A 45 49.94 38.95 9.51
C ARG A 45 49.65 37.64 10.25
N ALA A 46 50.69 36.96 10.75
CA ALA A 46 50.64 35.54 11.15
C ALA A 46 51.32 35.21 12.50
N GLN A 47 50.78 34.18 13.19
CA GLN A 47 51.41 33.27 14.19
C GLN A 47 52.02 33.87 15.51
N PRO A 48 52.39 33.07 16.55
CA PRO A 48 52.14 31.65 16.93
C PRO A 48 51.54 31.52 18.39
N PRO A 49 51.93 30.58 19.30
CA PRO A 49 51.45 29.17 19.39
C PRO A 49 50.71 28.78 20.70
N ALA A 50 50.33 27.49 20.75
CA ALA A 50 49.53 26.75 21.73
C ALA A 50 49.78 26.95 23.25
N ARG A 51 48.70 26.74 24.04
CA ARG A 51 48.76 26.34 25.45
C ARG A 51 47.85 25.13 25.71
N ARG A 52 48.34 24.13 26.46
CA ARG A 52 47.62 22.88 26.79
C ARG A 52 46.48 23.12 27.79
N VAL A 53 45.35 22.46 27.59
CA VAL A 53 44.39 22.09 28.64
C VAL A 53 44.07 20.59 28.46
N ARG A 54 44.06 19.82 29.56
CA ARG A 54 43.72 18.39 29.55
C ARG A 54 42.19 18.19 29.63
N PRO A 55 41.65 17.08 29.12
CA PRO A 55 40.20 16.87 29.03
C PRO A 55 39.58 16.35 30.34
N SER A 56 38.34 16.73 30.60
CA SER A 56 37.40 15.94 31.41
C SER A 56 36.63 14.97 30.51
N SER A 57 36.17 13.86 31.08
CA SER A 57 35.38 12.84 30.38
C SER A 57 34.04 13.38 29.89
N ASP A 58 33.57 12.89 28.74
CA ASP A 58 32.51 11.87 28.73
C ASP A 58 32.43 11.15 27.38
N GLN A 59 32.03 9.88 27.44
CA GLN A 59 32.11 8.94 26.32
C GLN A 59 30.75 8.75 25.63
N VAL A 60 30.70 8.97 24.32
CA VAL A 60 29.82 8.23 23.41
C VAL A 60 30.64 7.86 22.17
N SER A 61 31.14 6.62 22.14
CA SER A 61 32.04 6.16 21.08
C SER A 61 31.28 5.80 19.80
N SER A 62 31.51 6.57 18.73
CA SER A 62 31.11 6.21 17.36
C SER A 62 32.05 5.14 16.79
N VAL A 63 31.57 3.90 16.69
CA VAL A 63 32.38 2.78 16.19
C VAL A 63 32.27 2.67 14.68
N ILE A 64 33.29 3.15 13.97
CA ILE A 64 33.52 2.83 12.55
C ILE A 64 34.30 1.50 12.49
N VAL A 65 33.68 0.43 11.99
CA VAL A 65 34.40 -0.80 11.63
C VAL A 65 34.58 -0.90 10.12
N ARG A 66 35.84 -0.83 9.68
CA ARG A 66 36.27 -1.46 8.43
C ARG A 66 36.63 -2.91 8.72
N SER A 67 36.03 -3.87 8.02
CA SER A 67 36.61 -5.21 7.89
C SER A 67 37.02 -5.47 6.44
N ARG A 68 38.15 -6.17 6.28
CA ARG A 68 38.63 -6.68 4.98
C ARG A 68 37.96 -8.03 4.73
N GLY A 69 37.72 -8.37 3.47
CA GLY A 69 37.05 -9.62 3.12
C GLY A 69 37.88 -10.88 3.38
N SER A 70 37.19 -12.00 3.59
CA SER A 70 37.69 -13.34 3.37
C SER A 70 36.58 -14.20 2.76
N SER A 71 36.97 -15.24 2.00
CA SER A 71 36.13 -15.89 1.01
C SER A 71 35.54 -17.23 1.48
N THR A 72 34.33 -17.22 2.04
CA THR A 72 33.56 -18.45 2.38
C THR A 72 32.03 -18.28 2.29
N GLN A 73 31.53 -17.50 1.32
CA GLN A 73 30.11 -17.10 1.27
C GLN A 73 29.27 -17.76 0.16
N ARG A 74 29.58 -19.00 -0.26
CA ARG A 74 28.84 -19.74 -1.31
C ARG A 74 28.08 -21.00 -0.87
N SER A 75 28.30 -21.52 0.34
CA SER A 75 27.74 -22.84 0.72
C SER A 75 26.41 -22.81 1.48
N HIS A 76 26.05 -21.68 2.12
CA HIS A 76 24.87 -21.60 2.99
C HIS A 76 23.60 -21.04 2.34
N MET A 77 23.69 -20.43 1.15
CA MET A 77 22.50 -19.87 0.46
C MET A 77 21.52 -20.94 -0.04
N ASN A 78 21.98 -22.18 -0.29
CA ASN A 78 21.15 -23.24 -0.86
C ASN A 78 20.12 -23.84 0.12
N ALA A 79 20.23 -23.59 1.42
CA ALA A 79 19.32 -24.15 2.42
C ALA A 79 18.03 -23.33 2.62
N HIS A 80 18.04 -22.02 2.32
CA HIS A 80 16.88 -21.13 2.48
C HIS A 80 15.82 -21.28 1.36
N ARG A 81 16.14 -22.00 0.28
CA ARG A 81 15.38 -22.09 -0.98
C ARG A 81 14.30 -23.17 -1.01
N LYS A 82 13.59 -23.41 0.11
CA LYS A 82 12.61 -24.52 0.21
C LYS A 82 11.21 -24.19 0.74
N ASN A 83 10.98 -22.97 1.25
CA ASN A 83 9.69 -22.60 1.87
C ASN A 83 9.01 -21.34 1.32
N ARG A 84 9.68 -20.43 0.59
CA ARG A 84 8.99 -19.25 -0.01
C ARG A 84 7.88 -19.65 -1.00
N SER A 85 8.05 -20.77 -1.72
CA SER A 85 7.01 -21.35 -2.59
C SER A 85 5.92 -22.17 -1.86
N ARG A 86 5.72 -21.98 -0.54
CA ARG A 86 4.57 -22.54 0.21
C ARG A 86 3.43 -21.55 0.47
N SER A 87 3.67 -20.24 0.39
CA SER A 87 2.61 -19.22 0.52
C SER A 87 1.65 -19.20 -0.68
N LEU A 88 2.09 -19.74 -1.83
CA LEU A 88 1.40 -19.68 -3.12
C LEU A 88 0.64 -20.95 -3.53
N ARG A 89 0.39 -21.91 -2.62
CA ARG A 89 -0.20 -23.22 -2.96
C ARG A 89 -1.63 -23.41 -2.47
N VAL A 90 -2.59 -23.02 -3.30
CA VAL A 90 -3.97 -23.55 -3.24
C VAL A 90 -4.14 -24.58 -4.36
N VAL A 91 -4.30 -25.86 -4.00
CA VAL A 91 -4.77 -26.91 -4.92
C VAL A 91 -6.04 -27.51 -4.34
N ALA A 92 -7.12 -27.44 -5.12
CA ALA A 92 -8.40 -28.02 -4.76
C ALA A 92 -8.44 -29.52 -5.09
N ALA A 93 -8.94 -30.32 -4.15
CA ALA A 93 -9.48 -31.65 -4.43
C ALA A 93 -10.59 -31.95 -3.40
N ALA A 94 -11.82 -32.16 -3.88
CA ALA A 94 -12.96 -32.48 -3.04
C ALA A 94 -13.31 -33.98 -3.18
N THR A 95 -13.56 -34.64 -2.06
CA THR A 95 -14.30 -35.90 -2.01
C THR A 95 -15.33 -35.86 -0.89
N VAL A 96 -16.56 -36.21 -1.22
CA VAL A 96 -17.72 -36.15 -0.33
C VAL A 96 -17.92 -37.52 0.33
N THR A 97 -18.06 -37.53 1.65
CA THR A 97 -18.71 -38.64 2.36
C THR A 97 -19.59 -38.08 3.48
N ALA A 98 -20.91 -38.17 3.29
CA ALA A 98 -21.87 -37.73 4.29
C ALA A 98 -22.14 -38.86 5.30
N THR A 99 -22.08 -38.54 6.59
CA THR A 99 -22.61 -39.40 7.66
C THR A 99 -23.65 -38.63 8.46
N ILE A 100 -24.86 -39.19 8.53
CA ILE A 100 -26.01 -38.60 9.22
C ILE A 100 -25.94 -38.95 10.70
N GLY A 101 -25.87 -37.93 11.57
CA GLY A 101 -25.97 -38.08 13.02
C GLY A 101 -27.19 -37.35 13.57
N LEU A 102 -28.23 -38.09 13.97
CA LEU A 102 -29.37 -37.56 14.73
C LEU A 102 -28.94 -37.22 16.16
N GLY A 103 -29.37 -36.07 16.71
CA GLY A 103 -28.92 -35.65 18.04
C GLY A 103 -29.68 -34.50 18.71
N LEU A 104 -30.98 -34.72 19.00
CA LEU A 104 -31.78 -34.15 20.11
C LEU A 104 -31.94 -32.62 20.28
N PHE A 105 -33.15 -32.23 20.67
CA PHE A 105 -33.63 -30.84 20.73
C PHE A 105 -33.28 -30.12 22.04
N ALA A 106 -32.89 -28.85 21.93
CA ALA A 106 -33.02 -27.85 22.99
C ALA A 106 -33.94 -26.71 22.49
N GLY A 107 -34.83 -26.22 23.36
CA GLY A 107 -35.97 -25.36 22.95
C GLY A 107 -35.57 -23.98 22.39
N PRO A 108 -36.41 -23.38 21.53
CA PRO A 108 -36.09 -22.11 20.89
C PRO A 108 -36.21 -20.95 21.90
N ALA A 109 -35.06 -20.41 22.31
CA ALA A 109 -35.02 -19.00 22.68
C ALA A 109 -35.52 -18.17 21.49
N PHE A 110 -36.38 -17.16 21.73
CA PHE A 110 -36.88 -16.26 20.69
C PHE A 110 -35.76 -15.34 20.18
N ALA A 111 -34.85 -15.90 19.40
CA ALA A 111 -33.97 -15.15 18.53
C ALA A 111 -34.85 -14.30 17.61
N LYS A 112 -34.71 -12.97 17.70
CA LYS A 112 -35.32 -12.05 16.73
C LYS A 112 -34.91 -12.53 15.34
N LYS A 113 -35.88 -12.93 14.50
CA LYS A 113 -35.61 -13.41 13.14
C LYS A 113 -34.59 -12.47 12.49
N PRO A 114 -33.45 -12.97 11.99
CA PRO A 114 -32.48 -12.11 11.34
C PRO A 114 -33.20 -11.34 10.22
N ARG A 115 -33.17 -10.01 10.31
CA ARG A 115 -33.80 -9.14 9.34
C ARG A 115 -33.19 -9.49 7.97
N PRO A 116 -33.99 -9.69 6.91
CA PRO A 116 -33.45 -10.02 5.59
C PRO A 116 -32.33 -9.06 5.21
N VAL A 117 -31.16 -9.61 4.92
CA VAL A 117 -30.00 -8.83 4.47
C VAL A 117 -30.41 -8.10 3.19
N PRO A 118 -30.13 -6.79 3.04
CA PRO A 118 -30.30 -6.09 1.77
C PRO A 118 -29.32 -6.63 0.71
N SER A 119 -29.67 -7.76 0.09
CA SER A 119 -28.85 -8.45 -0.92
C SER A 119 -28.75 -7.72 -2.25
N SER A 120 -29.48 -6.62 -2.43
CA SER A 120 -29.45 -5.77 -3.62
C SER A 120 -28.18 -4.91 -3.67
N HIS A 121 -27.09 -5.52 -4.10
CA HIS A 121 -25.98 -4.80 -4.69
C HIS A 121 -26.36 -4.27 -6.09
N THR A 122 -25.54 -3.41 -6.66
CA THR A 122 -25.60 -3.02 -8.07
C THR A 122 -24.18 -2.91 -8.59
N VAL A 123 -23.88 -3.55 -9.73
CA VAL A 123 -22.61 -3.37 -10.41
C VAL A 123 -22.62 -2.00 -11.08
N VAL A 124 -21.71 -1.11 -10.66
CA VAL A 124 -21.68 0.31 -11.11
C VAL A 124 -20.44 0.67 -11.92
N ALA A 125 -19.44 -0.21 -11.94
CA ALA A 125 -18.35 -0.19 -12.91
C ALA A 125 -17.90 -1.63 -13.20
N THR A 126 -17.35 -1.84 -14.39
CA THR A 126 -16.80 -3.10 -14.91
C THR A 126 -15.55 -2.79 -15.74
N GLY A 127 -14.83 -3.81 -16.19
CA GLY A 127 -13.69 -3.64 -17.11
C GLY A 127 -12.37 -3.23 -16.44
N LEU A 128 -12.29 -3.31 -15.12
CA LEU A 128 -11.11 -2.90 -14.34
C LEU A 128 -10.04 -3.99 -14.34
N ASN A 129 -8.77 -3.59 -14.19
CA ASN A 129 -7.62 -4.49 -14.20
C ASN A 129 -7.07 -4.65 -12.80
N ASN A 130 -7.41 -5.76 -12.14
CA ASN A 130 -7.02 -6.04 -10.76
C ASN A 130 -7.30 -4.83 -9.84
N PRO A 131 -8.57 -4.39 -9.70
CA PRO A 131 -8.90 -3.23 -8.87
C PRO A 131 -8.61 -3.53 -7.40
N ARG A 132 -7.78 -2.72 -6.74
CA ARG A 132 -7.33 -2.95 -5.36
C ARG A 132 -8.03 -2.02 -4.38
N GLY A 133 -7.58 -0.77 -4.30
CA GLY A 133 -8.11 0.25 -3.39
C GLY A 133 -9.26 1.06 -3.99
N LEU A 134 -10.14 1.56 -3.11
CA LEU A 134 -11.21 2.48 -3.44
C LEU A 134 -11.14 3.70 -2.52
N ALA A 135 -11.35 4.90 -3.06
CA ALA A 135 -11.49 6.12 -2.27
C ALA A 135 -12.52 7.07 -2.87
N SER A 136 -13.26 7.78 -2.03
CA SER A 136 -14.38 8.65 -2.44
C SER A 136 -14.20 10.08 -1.93
N GLU A 137 -14.29 11.06 -2.84
CA GLU A 137 -14.18 12.49 -2.52
C GLU A 137 -15.57 13.15 -2.67
N GLY A 138 -16.20 13.41 -1.53
CA GLY A 138 -17.56 13.93 -1.45
C GLY A 138 -18.56 13.04 -2.19
N ASP A 139 -19.50 13.68 -2.88
CA ASP A 139 -20.79 13.09 -3.25
C ASP A 139 -20.81 12.39 -4.62
N ASN A 140 -19.78 12.59 -5.43
CA ASN A 140 -19.81 12.25 -6.85
C ASN A 140 -18.45 11.82 -7.44
N LEU A 141 -17.38 11.73 -6.67
CA LEU A 141 -16.07 11.28 -7.16
C LEU A 141 -15.64 10.01 -6.44
N VAL A 142 -15.28 8.99 -7.23
CA VAL A 142 -14.69 7.74 -6.76
C VAL A 142 -13.40 7.53 -7.53
N TYR A 143 -12.38 7.04 -6.84
CA TYR A 143 -11.06 6.74 -7.38
C TYR A 143 -10.79 5.26 -7.11
N VAL A 144 -10.29 4.58 -8.13
CA VAL A 144 -9.89 3.17 -8.08
C VAL A 144 -8.43 3.09 -8.45
N SER A 145 -7.65 2.41 -7.64
CA SER A 145 -6.33 1.92 -8.02
C SER A 145 -6.46 0.57 -8.70
N GLU A 146 -5.92 0.46 -9.91
CA GLU A 146 -5.86 -0.75 -10.71
C GLU A 146 -4.40 -1.22 -10.71
N ALA A 147 -4.12 -2.40 -10.14
CA ALA A 147 -2.76 -2.92 -10.06
C ALA A 147 -2.15 -3.19 -11.45
N GLY A 148 -2.98 -3.33 -12.49
CA GLY A 148 -2.57 -3.50 -13.89
C GLY A 148 -2.65 -4.96 -14.33
N THR A 149 -1.68 -5.42 -15.10
CA THR A 149 -1.61 -6.77 -15.69
C THR A 149 -0.20 -7.38 -15.69
N GLY A 150 0.77 -6.74 -15.01
CA GLY A 150 2.20 -6.96 -15.21
C GLY A 150 2.71 -6.31 -16.50
N GLY A 151 3.66 -6.95 -17.19
CA GLY A 151 4.13 -6.57 -18.52
C GLY A 151 4.91 -7.68 -19.20
N ASP A 152 5.83 -7.29 -20.09
CA ASP A 152 6.56 -8.20 -20.99
C ASP A 152 8.02 -8.46 -20.54
N GLU A 153 8.52 -7.68 -19.56
CA GLU A 153 9.86 -7.88 -19.01
C GLU A 153 9.80 -8.91 -17.87
N CYS A 154 10.15 -10.17 -18.16
CA CYS A 154 9.96 -11.28 -17.24
C CYS A 154 11.28 -11.88 -16.72
N ILE A 155 11.24 -12.35 -15.48
CA ILE A 155 12.25 -13.22 -14.86
C ILE A 155 11.63 -14.59 -14.54
N THR A 156 12.48 -15.60 -14.32
CA THR A 156 12.06 -16.92 -13.86
C THR A 156 12.58 -17.18 -12.45
N LEU A 157 11.68 -17.47 -11.52
CA LEU A 157 11.94 -17.79 -10.11
C LEU A 157 11.34 -19.15 -9.80
N GLU A 158 12.17 -20.12 -9.40
CA GLU A 158 11.73 -21.48 -9.02
C GLU A 158 10.87 -22.20 -10.10
N SER A 159 11.09 -21.89 -11.38
CA SER A 159 10.30 -22.32 -12.56
C SER A 159 8.97 -21.59 -12.81
N GLU A 160 8.62 -20.60 -11.99
CA GLU A 160 7.50 -19.68 -12.24
C GLU A 160 7.99 -18.37 -12.85
N SER A 161 7.11 -17.65 -13.56
CA SER A 161 7.47 -16.39 -14.22
C SER A 161 6.87 -15.19 -13.50
N THR A 162 7.74 -14.23 -13.17
CA THR A 162 7.38 -12.91 -12.64
C THR A 162 7.64 -11.86 -13.70
N CYS A 163 6.60 -11.14 -14.12
CA CYS A 163 6.64 -10.22 -15.25
C CYS A 163 6.30 -8.77 -14.84
N PHE A 164 7.19 -7.85 -15.18
CA PHE A 164 7.16 -6.44 -14.82
C PHE A 164 6.69 -5.58 -15.98
N GLY A 165 5.97 -4.49 -15.68
CA GLY A 165 5.46 -3.57 -16.69
C GLY A 165 4.89 -2.26 -16.13
N PHE A 166 4.24 -1.51 -17.02
CA PHE A 166 3.72 -0.16 -16.79
C PHE A 166 2.21 -0.06 -17.00
N THR A 167 1.49 -1.09 -16.55
CA THR A 167 0.04 -1.25 -16.79
C THR A 167 -0.83 -0.81 -15.61
N GLY A 168 -0.22 -0.49 -14.46
CA GLY A 168 -0.91 0.02 -13.27
C GLY A 168 -1.47 1.42 -13.51
N SER A 169 -2.60 1.75 -12.87
CA SER A 169 -3.29 3.01 -13.13
C SER A 169 -4.24 3.46 -12.02
N ILE A 170 -4.68 4.72 -12.09
CA ILE A 170 -5.75 5.27 -11.26
C ILE A 170 -6.90 5.71 -12.16
N THR A 171 -8.06 5.09 -12.01
CA THR A 171 -9.29 5.47 -12.70
C THR A 171 -10.19 6.30 -11.78
N ARG A 172 -10.56 7.50 -12.24
CA ARG A 172 -11.57 8.35 -11.59
C ARG A 172 -12.93 8.14 -12.24
N PHE A 173 -13.92 7.83 -11.42
CA PHE A 173 -15.34 7.85 -11.78
C PHE A 173 -15.99 9.13 -11.26
N GLU A 174 -16.73 9.80 -12.15
CA GLU A 174 -17.61 10.91 -11.82
C GLU A 174 -19.06 10.45 -11.90
N LYS A 175 -19.88 10.78 -10.90
CA LYS A 175 -21.30 10.39 -10.83
C LYS A 175 -21.51 8.87 -10.97
N LEU A 176 -20.67 8.08 -10.30
CA LEU A 176 -20.77 6.62 -10.26
C LEU A 176 -22.20 6.16 -9.90
N GLY A 177 -22.70 5.15 -10.61
CA GLY A 177 -24.05 4.61 -10.46
C GLY A 177 -25.18 5.51 -10.97
N LYS A 178 -24.89 6.55 -11.78
CA LYS A 178 -25.89 7.52 -12.29
C LYS A 178 -25.84 7.63 -13.82
N SER A 179 -26.92 8.07 -14.45
CA SER A 179 -27.07 8.19 -15.91
C SER A 179 -26.06 9.08 -16.63
N LYS A 180 -25.32 9.93 -15.91
CA LYS A 180 -24.24 10.78 -16.44
C LYS A 180 -22.88 10.40 -15.86
N GLN A 181 -22.68 9.09 -15.60
CA GLN A 181 -21.41 8.52 -15.17
C GLN A 181 -20.32 8.77 -16.22
N ARG A 182 -19.11 9.10 -15.76
CA ARG A 182 -17.91 9.17 -16.61
C ARG A 182 -16.75 8.49 -15.91
N SER A 183 -16.07 7.58 -16.58
CA SER A 183 -14.76 7.06 -16.17
C SER A 183 -13.65 7.86 -16.88
N THR A 184 -12.50 7.99 -16.23
CA THR A 184 -11.29 8.56 -16.83
C THR A 184 -10.08 7.98 -16.12
N LYS A 185 -9.17 7.34 -16.85
CA LYS A 185 -7.84 7.00 -16.34
C LYS A 185 -7.08 8.32 -16.15
N ILE A 186 -6.86 8.72 -14.90
CA ILE A 186 -6.26 10.02 -14.55
C ILE A 186 -4.75 9.93 -14.35
N VAL A 187 -4.26 8.72 -14.13
CA VAL A 187 -2.85 8.33 -14.06
C VAL A 187 -2.75 6.94 -14.68
N ASP A 188 -1.79 6.74 -15.55
CA ASP A 188 -1.41 5.49 -16.19
C ASP A 188 0.13 5.32 -16.11
N GLY A 189 0.66 4.24 -16.69
CA GLY A 189 2.11 4.02 -16.73
C GLY A 189 2.73 3.66 -15.37
N LEU A 190 1.94 3.22 -14.38
CA LEU A 190 2.47 2.85 -13.07
C LEU A 190 3.04 1.43 -13.08
N LEU A 191 4.07 1.21 -12.27
CA LEU A 191 4.69 -0.10 -12.08
C LEU A 191 3.62 -1.14 -11.73
N SER A 192 3.65 -2.25 -12.45
CA SER A 192 2.78 -3.41 -12.30
C SER A 192 3.63 -4.66 -12.40
N ILE A 193 3.39 -5.62 -11.52
CA ILE A 193 4.18 -6.85 -11.37
C ILE A 193 3.21 -8.01 -11.30
N ARG A 194 3.37 -9.01 -12.17
CA ARG A 194 2.54 -10.21 -12.20
C ARG A 194 3.37 -11.44 -11.86
N ALA A 195 3.04 -12.11 -10.76
CA ALA A 195 3.61 -13.40 -10.37
C ALA A 195 2.49 -14.46 -10.48
N GLY A 196 2.61 -15.35 -11.47
CA GLY A 196 1.52 -16.29 -11.80
C GLY A 196 0.21 -15.56 -12.14
N ASN A 197 -0.80 -15.76 -11.28
CA ASN A 197 -2.12 -15.13 -11.37
C ASN A 197 -2.27 -13.86 -10.51
N GLU A 198 -1.34 -13.57 -9.60
CA GLU A 198 -1.39 -12.35 -8.79
C GLU A 198 -0.78 -11.17 -9.56
N VAL A 199 -1.43 -10.00 -9.48
CA VAL A 199 -0.90 -8.74 -9.98
C VAL A 199 -0.87 -7.71 -8.85
N VAL A 200 0.32 -7.22 -8.52
CA VAL A 200 0.54 -6.11 -7.58
C VAL A 200 1.02 -4.87 -8.33
N GLY A 201 0.85 -3.69 -7.75
CA GLY A 201 1.18 -2.44 -8.42
C GLY A 201 0.86 -1.23 -7.56
N ILE A 202 -0.14 -0.45 -7.96
CA ILE A 202 -0.76 0.52 -7.05
C ILE A 202 -1.91 -0.14 -6.30
N ASP A 203 -1.79 -0.22 -4.97
CA ASP A 203 -2.76 -0.93 -4.12
C ASP A 203 -3.65 0.04 -3.37
N GLY A 204 -3.34 0.38 -2.13
CA GLY A 204 -4.13 1.30 -1.31
C GLY A 204 -4.19 2.71 -1.88
N ILE A 205 -5.38 3.33 -1.79
CA ILE A 205 -5.63 4.69 -2.26
C ILE A 205 -6.46 5.47 -1.24
N ASP A 206 -6.15 6.75 -1.08
CA ASP A 206 -6.95 7.71 -0.30
C ASP A 206 -6.92 9.10 -0.96
N VAL A 207 -7.91 9.94 -0.69
CA VAL A 207 -8.12 11.22 -1.38
C VAL A 207 -8.36 12.37 -0.42
N ARG A 208 -7.77 13.53 -0.72
CA ARG A 208 -7.88 14.76 0.08
C ARG A 208 -8.23 15.93 -0.82
N GLY A 209 -9.51 16.10 -1.11
CA GLY A 209 -9.97 17.07 -2.08
C GLY A 209 -9.77 16.59 -3.52
N LYS A 210 -10.42 17.29 -4.46
CA LYS A 210 -10.47 16.97 -5.91
C LYS A 210 -9.11 17.05 -6.66
N HIS A 211 -8.01 17.23 -5.93
CA HIS A 211 -6.68 17.59 -6.45
C HIS A 211 -5.52 16.80 -5.85
N ARG A 212 -5.73 15.98 -4.82
CA ARG A 212 -4.66 15.22 -4.15
C ARG A 212 -5.16 13.80 -3.90
N VAL A 213 -4.52 12.86 -4.57
CA VAL A 213 -4.73 11.42 -4.38
C VAL A 213 -3.42 10.87 -3.81
N PHE A 214 -3.51 10.00 -2.82
CA PHE A 214 -2.38 9.27 -2.25
C PHE A 214 -2.55 7.81 -2.62
N GLY A 215 -1.58 7.27 -3.33
CA GLY A 215 -1.48 5.83 -3.58
C GLY A 215 -0.28 5.26 -2.84
N VAL A 216 -0.37 4.00 -2.45
CA VAL A 216 0.79 3.21 -2.07
C VAL A 216 1.12 2.24 -3.20
N MET A 217 2.41 2.16 -3.54
CA MET A 217 2.94 1.17 -4.47
C MET A 217 3.41 -0.05 -3.69
N ALA A 218 3.04 -1.22 -4.19
CA ALA A 218 3.45 -2.53 -3.70
C ALA A 218 4.97 -2.76 -3.78
N GLU A 219 5.38 -3.89 -3.18
CA GLU A 219 6.75 -4.39 -3.10
C GLU A 219 7.74 -3.43 -2.43
N SER A 220 9.01 -3.82 -2.36
CA SER A 220 10.12 -2.91 -2.09
C SER A 220 11.14 -2.96 -3.21
N ALA A 221 11.88 -1.86 -3.41
CA ALA A 221 12.97 -1.85 -4.40
C ALA A 221 14.06 -2.89 -4.05
N GLN A 222 14.27 -3.17 -2.77
CA GLN A 222 15.18 -4.20 -2.29
C GLN A 222 14.65 -5.62 -2.57
N GLY A 223 13.36 -5.88 -2.35
CA GLY A 223 12.73 -7.18 -2.66
C GLY A 223 12.81 -7.51 -4.14
N ILE A 224 12.39 -6.58 -5.01
CA ILE A 224 12.50 -6.76 -6.46
C ILE A 224 13.97 -6.97 -6.89
N ALA A 225 14.93 -6.25 -6.28
CA ALA A 225 16.34 -6.46 -6.58
C ALA A 225 16.86 -7.85 -6.13
N ALA A 226 16.36 -8.38 -5.01
CA ALA A 226 16.67 -9.73 -4.55
C ALA A 226 16.09 -10.79 -5.51
N ASP A 227 14.90 -10.57 -6.05
CA ASP A 227 14.28 -11.44 -7.06
C ASP A 227 15.09 -11.50 -8.36
N PHE A 228 15.49 -10.35 -8.92
CA PHE A 228 16.39 -10.33 -10.10
C PHE A 228 17.72 -11.06 -9.84
N ALA A 229 18.27 -10.96 -8.61
CA ALA A 229 19.49 -11.65 -8.22
C ALA A 229 19.30 -13.17 -7.95
N ALA A 230 18.08 -13.61 -7.64
CA ALA A 230 17.74 -15.02 -7.40
C ALA A 230 17.22 -15.75 -8.65
N ALA A 231 16.83 -14.99 -9.69
CA ALA A 231 16.26 -15.52 -10.92
C ALA A 231 17.27 -16.29 -11.79
N ASP A 232 16.75 -17.24 -12.56
CA ASP A 232 17.56 -18.08 -13.44
C ASP A 232 18.28 -17.22 -14.51
N GLY A 233 19.59 -17.41 -14.64
CA GLY A 233 20.45 -16.59 -15.50
C GLY A 233 20.82 -15.21 -14.94
N THR A 234 20.34 -14.85 -13.74
CA THR A 234 20.61 -13.56 -13.05
C THR A 234 20.43 -12.33 -13.98
N PRO A 235 19.25 -12.16 -14.60
CA PRO A 235 18.97 -11.01 -15.45
C PRO A 235 19.09 -9.68 -14.68
N SER A 236 19.23 -8.58 -15.42
CA SER A 236 19.17 -7.23 -14.87
C SER A 236 17.99 -6.48 -15.49
N PRO A 237 17.26 -5.65 -14.72
CA PRO A 237 16.13 -4.90 -15.23
C PRO A 237 16.57 -3.88 -16.28
N SER A 238 15.71 -3.60 -17.25
CA SER A 238 15.90 -2.54 -18.24
C SER A 238 16.09 -1.17 -17.55
N PRO A 239 16.81 -0.21 -18.16
CA PRO A 239 17.04 1.10 -17.55
C PRO A 239 15.75 1.83 -17.14
N THR A 240 14.68 1.65 -17.93
CA THR A 240 13.34 2.19 -17.65
C THR A 240 12.72 1.52 -16.43
N LEU A 241 12.73 0.18 -16.35
CA LEU A 241 12.21 -0.57 -15.21
C LEU A 241 13.01 -0.27 -13.94
N SER A 242 14.34 -0.27 -14.01
CA SER A 242 15.24 0.06 -12.90
C SER A 242 14.98 1.47 -12.34
N THR A 243 14.76 2.45 -13.21
CA THR A 243 14.37 3.82 -12.82
C THR A 243 13.01 3.83 -12.11
N ALA A 244 12.04 3.07 -12.60
CA ALA A 244 10.72 3.00 -11.99
C ALA A 244 10.71 2.29 -10.63
N ILE A 245 11.40 1.16 -10.50
CA ILE A 245 11.57 0.41 -9.24
C ILE A 245 12.17 1.34 -8.18
N SER A 246 13.33 1.94 -8.46
CA SER A 246 14.02 2.83 -7.52
C SER A 246 13.21 4.09 -7.16
N THR A 247 12.39 4.61 -8.07
CA THR A 247 11.56 5.80 -7.86
C THR A 247 10.25 5.51 -7.13
N TYR A 248 9.62 4.35 -7.36
CA TYR A 248 8.22 4.12 -6.97
C TYR A 248 7.92 2.84 -6.17
N ALA A 249 8.69 1.75 -6.27
CA ALA A 249 8.40 0.53 -5.51
C ALA A 249 8.39 0.81 -3.99
N GLY A 250 7.39 0.29 -3.29
CA GLY A 250 7.21 0.47 -1.84
C GLY A 250 6.91 1.90 -1.38
N ARG A 251 6.58 2.82 -2.28
CA ARG A 251 6.46 4.24 -1.94
C ARG A 251 5.03 4.69 -1.71
N LEU A 252 4.87 5.58 -0.73
CA LEU A 252 3.72 6.48 -0.68
C LEU A 252 3.91 7.57 -1.74
N VAL A 253 2.97 7.70 -2.66
CA VAL A 253 3.00 8.64 -3.79
C VAL A 253 1.82 9.61 -3.72
N GLU A 254 2.07 10.92 -3.80
CA GLU A 254 1.02 11.93 -4.04
C GLU A 254 0.86 12.15 -5.54
N PHE A 255 -0.32 11.85 -6.07
CA PHE A 255 -0.74 12.27 -7.40
C PHE A 255 -1.46 13.59 -7.27
N ARG A 256 -0.79 14.69 -7.63
CA ARG A 256 -1.31 16.05 -7.49
C ARG A 256 -1.81 16.59 -8.81
N LYS A 257 -3.07 17.05 -8.84
CA LYS A 257 -3.66 17.72 -10.01
C LYS A 257 -3.10 19.13 -10.17
N LYS A 258 -2.45 19.41 -11.30
CA LYS A 258 -1.99 20.75 -11.74
C LYS A 258 -2.41 20.96 -13.19
N ARG A 259 -3.05 22.09 -13.50
CA ARG A 259 -3.51 22.45 -14.87
C ARG A 259 -4.27 21.31 -15.59
N GLY A 260 -5.10 20.58 -14.86
CA GLY A 260 -5.90 19.45 -15.40
C GLY A 260 -5.27 18.07 -15.22
N VAL A 261 -3.94 17.96 -15.30
CA VAL A 261 -3.17 16.71 -15.27
C VAL A 261 -2.80 16.31 -13.84
N PHE A 262 -2.82 15.02 -13.52
CA PHE A 262 -2.26 14.49 -12.27
C PHE A 262 -0.80 14.10 -12.48
N THR A 263 0.09 14.59 -11.63
CA THR A 263 1.52 14.24 -11.66
C THR A 263 1.92 13.51 -10.38
N PRO A 264 2.60 12.34 -10.47
CA PRO A 264 3.11 11.63 -9.29
C PRO A 264 4.24 12.41 -8.61
N ALA A 265 4.34 12.22 -7.29
CA ALA A 265 5.47 12.64 -6.47
C ALA A 265 5.65 11.64 -5.33
N ALA A 266 6.76 10.90 -5.33
CA ALA A 266 7.14 10.02 -4.22
C ALA A 266 7.35 10.86 -2.95
N LEU A 267 6.65 10.50 -1.87
CA LEU A 267 6.70 11.21 -0.58
C LEU A 267 7.61 10.53 0.42
N ALA A 268 7.59 9.19 0.44
CA ALA A 268 8.22 8.36 1.44
C ALA A 268 8.49 6.96 0.87
N ASN A 269 9.63 6.36 1.23
CA ASN A 269 9.97 4.99 0.86
C ASN A 269 9.58 4.06 2.03
N VAL A 270 8.30 3.67 2.09
CA VAL A 270 7.77 2.90 3.21
C VAL A 270 8.30 1.48 3.14
N GLY A 271 8.11 0.81 2.01
CA GLY A 271 8.57 -0.56 1.78
C GLY A 271 10.08 -0.70 1.94
N GLY A 272 10.88 0.27 1.48
CA GLY A 272 12.33 0.23 1.71
C GLY A 272 12.73 0.39 3.18
N THR A 273 12.07 1.27 3.95
CA THR A 273 12.32 1.39 5.39
C THR A 273 11.85 0.16 6.17
N ASN A 274 10.74 -0.44 5.74
CA ASN A 274 10.17 -1.62 6.35
C ASN A 274 10.96 -2.90 6.01
N TRP A 275 11.51 -3.01 4.81
CA TRP A 275 12.44 -4.06 4.39
C TRP A 275 13.72 -4.05 5.23
N ASP A 276 14.32 -2.86 5.41
CA ASP A 276 15.51 -2.72 6.25
C ASP A 276 15.18 -3.07 7.72
N TRP A 277 13.96 -2.78 8.18
CA TRP A 277 13.47 -3.18 9.51
C TRP A 277 13.28 -4.70 9.61
N THR A 278 12.65 -5.37 8.63
CA THR A 278 12.47 -6.83 8.67
C THR A 278 13.80 -7.57 8.54
N ASP A 279 14.76 -7.06 7.76
CA ASP A 279 16.11 -7.65 7.67
C ASP A 279 16.85 -7.65 9.02
N LEU A 280 16.67 -6.59 9.81
CA LEU A 280 17.25 -6.47 11.15
C LEU A 280 16.61 -7.42 12.18
N HIS A 281 15.33 -7.80 12.00
CA HIS A 281 14.59 -8.63 12.94
C HIS A 281 14.35 -10.07 12.44
N LYS A 282 14.87 -10.47 11.27
CA LYS A 282 14.66 -11.81 10.68
C LYS A 282 15.16 -12.99 11.54
N THR A 283 15.95 -12.72 12.57
CA THR A 283 16.46 -13.71 13.54
C THR A 283 15.71 -13.69 14.88
N ASP A 284 14.76 -12.78 15.07
CA ASP A 284 13.99 -12.69 16.30
C ASP A 284 12.99 -13.86 16.41
N VAL A 285 12.78 -14.35 17.63
CA VAL A 285 11.91 -15.52 17.91
C VAL A 285 10.44 -15.32 17.53
N TRP A 286 10.01 -14.08 17.30
CA TRP A 286 8.65 -13.70 16.89
C TRP A 286 8.53 -13.41 15.38
N ALA A 287 9.65 -13.34 14.66
CA ALA A 287 9.66 -13.08 13.24
C ALA A 287 9.21 -14.33 12.45
N PRO A 288 8.45 -14.18 11.35
CA PRO A 288 8.02 -15.33 10.56
C PRO A 288 9.20 -16.02 9.87
N THR A 289 9.39 -17.32 10.15
CA THR A 289 10.59 -18.08 9.78
C THR A 289 10.76 -18.25 8.26
N ASN A 290 11.76 -17.58 7.70
CA ASN A 290 12.13 -17.48 6.26
C ASN A 290 11.29 -16.53 5.40
N ASP A 291 10.34 -15.79 5.98
CA ASP A 291 9.61 -14.78 5.22
C ASP A 291 10.45 -13.49 5.16
N PHE A 292 10.98 -13.03 6.30
CA PHE A 292 11.83 -11.85 6.40
C PHE A 292 13.24 -12.05 5.80
N PRO A 293 13.84 -11.02 5.15
CA PRO A 293 13.28 -9.69 4.93
C PRO A 293 12.17 -9.67 3.89
N ASP A 294 11.15 -8.87 4.18
CA ASP A 294 10.01 -8.62 3.29
C ASP A 294 9.41 -7.23 3.57
N ALA A 295 8.77 -6.67 2.55
CA ALA A 295 7.97 -5.45 2.63
C ALA A 295 7.08 -5.30 1.38
N ASN A 296 5.77 -5.29 1.59
CA ASN A 296 4.75 -5.07 0.57
C ASN A 296 3.68 -4.07 1.07
N PRO A 297 3.91 -2.75 0.91
CA PRO A 297 3.00 -1.70 1.36
C PRO A 297 1.61 -1.74 0.68
N TYR A 298 0.57 -2.15 1.42
CA TYR A 298 -0.73 -2.53 0.86
C TYR A 298 -1.84 -1.47 0.97
N ALA A 299 -2.06 -0.85 2.14
CA ALA A 299 -3.17 0.10 2.33
C ALA A 299 -2.76 1.41 3.03
N VAL A 300 -3.50 2.49 2.77
CA VAL A 300 -3.21 3.84 3.31
C VAL A 300 -4.48 4.57 3.76
N VAL A 301 -4.37 5.34 4.85
CA VAL A 301 -5.37 6.34 5.25
C VAL A 301 -4.71 7.68 5.62
N SER A 302 -5.32 8.80 5.24
CA SER A 302 -4.74 10.14 5.37
C SER A 302 -5.61 11.13 6.16
N GLU A 303 -5.00 11.82 7.13
CA GLU A 303 -5.60 12.91 7.89
C GLU A 303 -4.68 14.14 7.86
N GLY A 304 -5.07 15.16 7.10
CA GLY A 304 -4.34 16.42 7.00
C GLY A 304 -2.94 16.26 6.38
N ASN A 305 -1.91 16.25 7.22
CA ASN A 305 -0.50 16.07 6.84
C ASN A 305 0.10 14.73 7.30
N LYS A 306 -0.74 13.82 7.81
CA LYS A 306 -0.38 12.46 8.25
C LYS A 306 -0.99 11.44 7.30
N HIS A 307 -0.22 10.43 6.99
CA HIS A 307 -0.62 9.26 6.22
C HIS A 307 -0.15 8.04 7.02
N TRP A 308 -1.04 7.07 7.25
CA TRP A 308 -0.69 5.81 7.88
C TRP A 308 -0.77 4.74 6.81
N VAL A 309 0.37 4.10 6.54
CA VAL A 309 0.50 3.02 5.57
C VAL A 309 0.66 1.72 6.33
N VAL A 310 -0.12 0.71 5.97
CA VAL A 310 0.12 -0.67 6.43
C VAL A 310 0.94 -1.40 5.39
N ASP A 311 1.84 -2.24 5.87
CA ASP A 311 2.73 -3.04 5.06
C ASP A 311 2.47 -4.52 5.38
N ALA A 312 1.99 -5.23 4.36
CA ALA A 312 1.56 -6.61 4.46
C ALA A 312 2.77 -7.52 4.72
N GLY A 313 3.77 -7.47 3.84
CA GLY A 313 4.99 -8.29 3.96
C GLY A 313 5.80 -7.99 5.23
N ALA A 314 5.84 -6.73 5.68
CA ALA A 314 6.55 -6.37 6.89
C ALA A 314 5.74 -6.54 8.19
N ASN A 315 4.43 -6.84 8.12
CA ASN A 315 3.52 -6.86 9.28
C ASN A 315 3.50 -5.55 10.09
N THR A 316 3.64 -4.37 9.45
CA THR A 316 3.86 -3.08 10.16
C THR A 316 2.88 -1.97 9.77
N VAL A 317 2.83 -0.94 10.62
CA VAL A 317 2.11 0.31 10.36
C VAL A 317 3.07 1.48 10.45
N THR A 318 3.26 2.22 9.35
CA THR A 318 4.20 3.35 9.25
C THR A 318 3.44 4.67 9.10
N LEU A 319 3.69 5.60 10.03
CA LEU A 319 3.26 6.99 9.95
C LEU A 319 4.24 7.78 9.07
N VAL A 320 3.73 8.25 7.93
CA VAL A 320 4.39 9.25 7.09
C VAL A 320 3.77 10.61 7.41
N GLN A 321 4.56 11.56 7.94
CA GLN A 321 4.08 12.89 8.32
C GLN A 321 4.91 14.01 7.68
N LYS A 322 4.24 15.03 7.13
CA LYS A 322 4.92 16.25 6.66
C LYS A 322 5.19 17.24 7.80
N LYS A 323 6.45 17.44 8.17
CA LYS A 323 6.92 18.41 9.17
C LYS A 323 7.86 19.42 8.51
N LYS A 324 7.62 20.73 8.68
CA LYS A 324 8.44 21.82 8.12
C LYS A 324 8.76 21.66 6.61
N GLY A 325 7.81 21.14 5.83
CA GLY A 325 7.97 20.91 4.38
C GLY A 325 8.51 19.52 3.99
N VAL A 326 9.19 18.82 4.89
CA VAL A 326 9.80 17.50 4.67
C VAL A 326 8.87 16.38 5.15
N TYR A 327 8.86 15.25 4.46
CA TYR A 327 8.16 14.04 4.91
C TYR A 327 9.09 13.19 5.78
N THR A 328 8.66 12.86 6.99
CA THR A 328 9.35 11.94 7.91
C THR A 328 8.54 10.66 8.04
N GLN A 329 9.23 9.52 8.07
CA GLN A 329 8.63 8.21 8.33
C GLN A 329 8.86 7.81 9.79
N THR A 330 7.93 7.08 10.37
CA THR A 330 8.06 6.50 11.71
C THR A 330 7.24 5.23 11.74
N LEU A 331 7.85 4.09 12.04
CA LEU A 331 7.16 2.84 12.27
C LEU A 331 6.43 2.97 13.64
N ILE A 332 5.11 2.79 13.64
CA ILE A 332 4.24 3.04 14.80
C ILE A 332 3.43 1.82 15.25
N SER A 333 3.61 0.66 14.64
CA SER A 333 3.08 -0.60 15.18
C SER A 333 3.70 -1.78 14.43
N TYR A 334 3.90 -2.87 15.15
CA TYR A 334 3.93 -4.21 14.58
C TYR A 334 2.54 -4.84 14.76
N ILE A 335 2.06 -5.58 13.76
CA ILE A 335 0.84 -6.40 13.82
C ILE A 335 1.30 -7.83 14.10
N PRO A 336 1.02 -8.40 15.28
CA PRO A 336 1.55 -9.71 15.63
C PRO A 336 1.08 -10.79 14.65
N ASN A 337 1.98 -11.69 14.26
CA ASN A 337 1.64 -12.96 13.61
C ASN A 337 1.77 -14.08 14.67
N PRO A 338 0.75 -14.29 15.54
CA PRO A 338 0.92 -15.03 16.80
C PRO A 338 1.05 -16.56 16.63
N VAL A 339 0.85 -17.07 15.42
CA VAL A 339 0.94 -18.51 15.10
C VAL A 339 1.68 -18.66 13.77
N PRO A 340 2.86 -19.32 13.74
CA PRO A 340 3.61 -19.52 12.51
C PRO A 340 2.77 -20.16 11.39
N GLY A 341 2.94 -19.68 10.17
CA GLY A 341 2.26 -20.22 8.99
C GLY A 341 0.79 -19.79 8.81
N ARG A 342 0.30 -18.78 9.56
CA ARG A 342 -1.08 -18.25 9.38
C ARG A 342 -1.26 -17.21 8.29
N ASP A 343 -0.18 -16.60 7.81
CA ASP A 343 -0.21 -15.46 6.87
C ASP A 343 -1.04 -14.28 7.41
N ALA A 344 -0.82 -13.90 8.67
CA ALA A 344 -1.52 -12.81 9.36
C ALA A 344 -1.02 -11.42 8.93
N ALA A 345 -0.97 -11.17 7.61
CA ALA A 345 -0.52 -9.92 7.03
C ALA A 345 -1.60 -8.81 7.10
N PRO A 346 -1.28 -7.56 7.46
CA PRO A 346 -2.27 -6.47 7.50
C PRO A 346 -2.67 -5.99 6.11
N ALA A 347 -3.93 -6.23 5.74
CA ALA A 347 -4.50 -6.00 4.41
C ALA A 347 -5.65 -4.97 4.39
N CYS A 348 -5.90 -4.24 5.47
CA CYS A 348 -6.73 -3.03 5.42
C CYS A 348 -6.38 -2.03 6.53
N ILE A 349 -6.73 -0.75 6.33
CA ILE A 349 -6.66 0.27 7.38
C ILE A 349 -7.83 1.25 7.32
N ALA A 350 -8.45 1.49 8.46
CA ALA A 350 -9.48 2.50 8.68
C ALA A 350 -9.14 3.37 9.89
N LYS A 351 -9.71 4.58 9.97
CA LYS A 351 -9.44 5.51 11.07
C LYS A 351 -10.73 6.12 11.62
N ARG A 352 -10.83 6.21 12.95
CA ARG A 352 -11.93 6.90 13.66
C ARG A 352 -11.40 7.56 14.93
N GLY A 353 -11.50 8.89 15.00
CA GLY A 353 -10.94 9.67 16.11
C GLY A 353 -9.43 9.44 16.26
N ARG A 354 -8.97 9.13 17.49
CA ARG A 354 -7.55 8.84 17.78
C ARG A 354 -7.08 7.45 17.35
N TYR A 355 -7.98 6.56 16.93
CA TYR A 355 -7.65 5.16 16.68
C TYR A 355 -7.55 4.83 15.18
N LEU A 356 -6.58 3.99 14.84
CA LEU A 356 -6.55 3.22 13.60
C LEU A 356 -7.15 1.84 13.87
N TYR A 357 -7.68 1.23 12.82
CA TYR A 357 -8.27 -0.10 12.81
C TYR A 357 -7.65 -0.82 11.63
N VAL A 358 -6.84 -1.84 11.90
CA VAL A 358 -6.05 -2.58 10.90
C VAL A 358 -6.54 -4.01 10.87
N GLY A 359 -6.91 -4.51 9.69
CA GLY A 359 -7.43 -5.86 9.50
C GLY A 359 -6.44 -6.77 8.80
N GLU A 360 -6.43 -8.04 9.20
CA GLU A 360 -5.51 -9.06 8.68
C GLU A 360 -6.12 -9.91 7.57
N LEU A 361 -5.28 -10.30 6.60
CA LEU A 361 -5.62 -11.32 5.63
C LEU A 361 -5.71 -12.70 6.30
N ASN A 362 -4.68 -13.17 7.01
CA ASN A 362 -4.72 -14.46 7.72
C ASN A 362 -5.16 -15.62 6.79
N PHE A 363 -4.59 -15.67 5.57
CA PHE A 363 -5.09 -16.50 4.47
C PHE A 363 -4.83 -17.99 4.69
N ALA A 364 -3.61 -18.36 5.07
CA ALA A 364 -3.20 -19.75 5.22
C ALA A 364 -4.00 -20.48 6.32
N ALA A 365 -4.36 -19.77 7.39
CA ALA A 365 -5.23 -20.29 8.45
C ALA A 365 -6.66 -20.63 7.98
N PHE A 366 -7.14 -20.07 6.86
CA PHE A 366 -8.46 -20.39 6.30
C PHE A 366 -8.50 -21.76 5.60
N TYR A 367 -7.35 -22.22 5.09
CA TYR A 367 -7.22 -23.48 4.36
C TYR A 367 -6.61 -24.62 5.19
N ASP A 368 -6.18 -24.34 6.43
CA ASP A 368 -5.72 -25.34 7.37
C ASP A 368 -6.91 -26.17 7.92
N PRO A 369 -7.01 -27.48 7.59
CA PRO A 369 -8.10 -28.33 8.07
C PRO A 369 -8.07 -28.55 9.59
N THR A 370 -6.97 -28.19 10.27
CA THR A 370 -6.82 -28.26 11.73
C THR A 370 -7.19 -26.95 12.44
N THR A 371 -7.39 -25.85 11.69
CA THR A 371 -7.92 -24.57 12.17
C THR A 371 -9.33 -24.32 11.58
N PRO A 372 -10.39 -25.01 12.06
CA PRO A 372 -11.71 -25.01 11.42
C PRO A 372 -12.54 -23.72 11.63
N THR A 373 -11.91 -22.59 11.95
CA THR A 373 -12.61 -21.36 12.33
C THR A 373 -12.00 -20.09 11.74
N ALA A 374 -12.88 -19.13 11.48
CA ALA A 374 -12.55 -17.76 11.15
C ALA A 374 -11.63 -17.18 12.24
N ALA A 375 -10.47 -16.63 11.86
CA ALA A 375 -9.39 -16.29 12.77
C ALA A 375 -8.70 -14.94 12.53
N ALA A 376 -9.06 -14.21 11.45
CA ALA A 376 -8.56 -12.88 11.19
C ALA A 376 -9.03 -11.89 12.28
N THR A 377 -8.21 -10.88 12.55
CA THR A 377 -8.47 -9.88 13.60
C THR A 377 -8.45 -8.46 13.01
N ILE A 378 -9.32 -7.60 13.54
CA ILE A 378 -9.15 -6.15 13.49
C ILE A 378 -8.39 -5.73 14.75
N TYR A 379 -7.18 -5.21 14.60
CA TYR A 379 -6.42 -4.55 15.64
C TYR A 379 -6.78 -3.07 15.72
N ARG A 380 -6.93 -2.55 16.94
CA ARG A 380 -7.07 -1.11 17.22
C ARG A 380 -5.75 -0.56 17.75
N ILE A 381 -5.23 0.46 17.08
CA ILE A 381 -3.96 1.14 17.39
C ILE A 381 -4.25 2.57 17.82
N ASP A 382 -3.66 3.02 18.92
CA ASP A 382 -3.81 4.39 19.40
C ASP A 382 -2.73 5.32 18.82
N THR A 383 -3.13 6.27 17.96
CA THR A 383 -2.20 7.22 17.32
C THR A 383 -1.54 8.22 18.28
N ARG A 384 -1.78 8.11 19.59
CA ARG A 384 -1.16 8.88 20.66
C ARG A 384 -0.45 8.00 21.70
N ALA A 385 -0.28 6.70 21.46
CA ALA A 385 0.48 5.82 22.34
C ALA A 385 1.95 6.29 22.46
N THR A 386 2.51 6.18 23.67
CA THR A 386 3.92 6.50 23.96
C THR A 386 4.87 5.38 23.54
N ASN A 387 4.45 4.12 23.67
CA ASN A 387 5.09 2.98 23.02
C ASN A 387 4.17 2.48 21.89
N PRO A 388 4.33 2.97 20.66
CA PRO A 388 3.41 2.68 19.58
C PRO A 388 3.60 1.25 19.04
N MET A 389 4.81 0.69 19.11
CA MET A 389 5.13 -0.67 18.65
C MET A 389 4.25 -1.76 19.25
N THR A 390 3.89 -1.63 20.53
CA THR A 390 3.06 -2.58 21.27
C THR A 390 1.62 -2.09 21.45
N SER A 391 1.19 -1.07 20.69
CA SER A 391 -0.12 -0.42 20.86
C SER A 391 -1.26 -1.03 20.04
N ALA A 392 -0.96 -2.03 19.21
CA ALA A 392 -1.96 -2.85 18.53
C ALA A 392 -2.65 -3.80 19.52
N VAL A 393 -3.93 -3.56 19.78
CA VAL A 393 -4.76 -4.43 20.63
C VAL A 393 -5.90 -5.02 19.80
N ALA A 394 -6.11 -6.33 19.89
CA ALA A 394 -7.23 -6.99 19.23
C ALA A 394 -8.57 -6.32 19.64
N TRP A 395 -9.36 -5.91 18.65
CA TRP A 395 -10.61 -5.17 18.86
C TRP A 395 -11.84 -5.94 18.37
N ALA A 396 -11.68 -6.72 17.28
CA ALA A 396 -12.67 -7.68 16.82
C ALA A 396 -11.94 -8.90 16.27
N THR A 397 -12.25 -10.09 16.78
CA THR A 397 -11.59 -11.37 16.45
C THR A 397 -12.61 -12.37 15.90
N GLY A 398 -12.14 -13.35 15.13
CA GLY A 398 -13.02 -14.39 14.57
C GLY A 398 -13.61 -14.03 13.21
N LEU A 399 -12.87 -13.26 12.39
CA LEU A 399 -13.27 -12.89 11.03
C LEU A 399 -12.66 -13.86 10.01
N ASN A 400 -13.36 -14.08 8.90
CA ASN A 400 -12.75 -14.64 7.68
C ASN A 400 -11.75 -13.62 7.09
N PRO A 401 -10.80 -14.06 6.25
CA PRO A 401 -9.73 -13.24 5.67
C PRO A 401 -10.15 -11.87 5.13
N ILE A 402 -9.45 -10.81 5.53
CA ILE A 402 -9.85 -9.41 5.27
C ILE A 402 -9.00 -8.79 4.16
N THR A 403 -9.64 -8.10 3.22
CA THR A 403 -8.98 -7.40 2.08
C THR A 403 -9.43 -5.95 1.90
N GLY A 404 -10.23 -5.45 2.84
CA GLY A 404 -10.71 -4.06 2.84
C GLY A 404 -11.52 -3.76 4.10
N CYS A 405 -11.46 -2.52 4.58
CA CYS A 405 -12.29 -2.09 5.69
C CYS A 405 -12.49 -0.58 5.71
N GLY A 406 -13.58 -0.12 6.32
CA GLY A 406 -13.81 1.29 6.55
C GLY A 406 -15.09 1.61 7.30
N PHE A 407 -15.19 2.83 7.81
CA PHE A 407 -16.33 3.27 8.60
C PHE A 407 -17.47 3.80 7.73
N ALA A 408 -18.66 3.28 7.96
CA ALA A 408 -19.91 3.85 7.47
C ALA A 408 -20.91 3.98 8.63
N LYS A 409 -22.07 4.59 8.35
CA LYS A 409 -23.24 4.79 9.24
C LYS A 409 -22.92 4.67 10.75
N ASP A 410 -23.01 3.45 11.27
CA ASP A 410 -22.94 3.08 12.68
C ASP A 410 -22.04 1.84 12.91
N GLY A 411 -21.03 1.61 12.06
CA GLY A 411 -20.18 0.42 12.15
C GLY A 411 -18.86 0.49 11.37
N LEU A 412 -17.93 -0.40 11.70
CA LEU A 412 -16.83 -0.77 10.79
C LEU A 412 -17.38 -1.82 9.83
N TYR A 413 -17.22 -1.60 8.54
CA TYR A 413 -17.51 -2.60 7.52
C TYR A 413 -16.20 -3.24 7.09
N VAL A 414 -16.22 -4.56 6.94
CA VAL A 414 -15.06 -5.40 6.65
C VAL A 414 -15.40 -6.22 5.41
N VAL A 415 -14.53 -6.12 4.40
CA VAL A 415 -14.61 -6.90 3.16
C VAL A 415 -13.77 -8.15 3.34
N GLN A 416 -14.41 -9.30 3.14
CA GLN A 416 -13.83 -10.61 3.41
C GLN A 416 -13.68 -11.40 2.12
N LEU A 417 -12.46 -11.87 1.85
CA LEU A 417 -12.06 -12.52 0.60
C LEU A 417 -12.76 -13.86 0.35
N ARG A 418 -13.05 -14.57 1.44
CA ARG A 418 -13.71 -15.88 1.51
C ARG A 418 -14.62 -15.92 2.74
N THR A 419 -15.56 -16.85 2.78
CA THR A 419 -16.37 -17.16 3.97
C THR A 419 -16.39 -18.66 4.24
N ILE A 420 -16.30 -19.07 5.50
CA ILE A 420 -16.47 -20.49 5.86
C ILE A 420 -17.94 -20.86 5.64
N SER A 421 -18.21 -21.54 4.52
CA SER A 421 -19.52 -22.12 4.19
C SER A 421 -19.33 -23.48 3.51
N SER A 422 -20.32 -24.36 3.62
CA SER A 422 -20.28 -25.73 3.09
C SER A 422 -20.48 -25.83 1.57
N SER A 423 -20.67 -24.71 0.86
CA SER A 423 -21.16 -24.66 -0.53
C SER A 423 -20.22 -23.97 -1.52
N GLY A 424 -18.96 -23.76 -1.15
CA GLY A 424 -18.00 -22.96 -1.93
C GLY A 424 -17.94 -21.52 -1.40
N ALA A 425 -16.75 -21.14 -0.97
CA ALA A 425 -16.53 -19.95 -0.16
C ALA A 425 -16.45 -18.65 -0.98
N ASN A 426 -17.58 -18.06 -1.37
CA ASN A 426 -17.57 -16.68 -1.87
C ASN A 426 -17.20 -15.69 -0.74
N GLY A 427 -16.72 -14.51 -1.13
CA GLY A 427 -16.47 -13.38 -0.24
C GLY A 427 -17.75 -12.69 0.24
N ALA A 428 -17.63 -11.89 1.30
CA ALA A 428 -18.74 -11.20 1.93
C ALA A 428 -18.35 -9.83 2.52
N ILE A 429 -19.35 -9.02 2.85
CA ILE A 429 -19.19 -7.81 3.65
C ILE A 429 -19.81 -8.05 5.02
N THR A 430 -19.03 -7.88 6.08
CA THR A 430 -19.52 -7.97 7.46
C THR A 430 -19.49 -6.59 8.11
N ARG A 431 -20.61 -6.18 8.71
CA ARG A 431 -20.72 -4.98 9.53
C ARG A 431 -20.53 -5.32 11.00
N ILE A 432 -19.49 -4.74 11.59
CA ILE A 432 -19.18 -4.77 13.01
C ILE A 432 -19.78 -3.52 13.66
N GLY A 433 -20.77 -3.72 14.53
CA GLY A 433 -21.33 -2.64 15.35
C GLY A 433 -20.31 -2.11 16.36
N ILE A 434 -20.50 -0.87 16.83
CA ILE A 434 -19.61 -0.25 17.83
C ILE A 434 -20.43 0.19 19.03
N ASN A 435 -20.02 -0.27 20.20
CA ASN A 435 -20.65 0.07 21.48
C ASN A 435 -20.33 1.52 21.87
N LYS A 436 -21.07 2.07 22.85
CA LYS A 436 -20.90 3.48 23.29
C LYS A 436 -19.50 3.80 23.84
N ASP A 437 -18.82 2.79 24.38
CA ASP A 437 -17.44 2.86 24.89
C ASP A 437 -16.36 2.70 23.80
N GLY A 438 -16.75 2.46 22.54
CA GLY A 438 -15.83 2.24 21.42
C GLY A 438 -15.29 0.81 21.30
N THR A 439 -15.81 -0.16 22.07
CA THR A 439 -15.56 -1.60 21.85
C THR A 439 -16.37 -2.12 20.65
N ALA A 440 -15.95 -3.22 20.05
CA ALA A 440 -16.75 -3.91 19.04
C ALA A 440 -17.98 -4.56 19.69
N ALA A 441 -19.09 -4.60 18.95
CA ALA A 441 -20.21 -5.48 19.29
C ALA A 441 -19.73 -6.96 19.28
N ALA A 442 -20.35 -7.83 20.06
CA ALA A 442 -19.97 -9.23 20.16
C ALA A 442 -20.05 -9.95 18.80
N SER A 443 -19.14 -10.90 18.52
CA SER A 443 -18.98 -11.52 17.19
C SER A 443 -20.27 -12.14 16.63
N GLY A 444 -21.05 -12.84 17.46
CA GLY A 444 -22.37 -13.38 17.10
C GLY A 444 -23.48 -12.36 16.83
N THR A 445 -23.20 -11.05 16.91
CA THR A 445 -24.15 -9.96 16.62
C THR A 445 -23.83 -9.17 15.35
N TRP A 446 -22.72 -9.50 14.68
CA TRP A 446 -22.33 -8.86 13.43
C TRP A 446 -23.30 -9.19 12.30
N GLN A 447 -23.39 -8.29 11.34
CA GLN A 447 -24.37 -8.39 10.26
C GLN A 447 -23.66 -8.59 8.93
N THR A 448 -23.87 -9.76 8.31
CA THR A 448 -23.59 -9.93 6.89
C THR A 448 -24.44 -8.92 6.11
N PHE A 449 -23.79 -8.17 5.23
CA PHE A 449 -24.35 -7.03 4.51
C PHE A 449 -24.29 -7.21 2.98
N GLY A 450 -23.37 -8.06 2.52
CA GLY A 450 -23.29 -8.53 1.14
C GLY A 450 -22.63 -9.91 1.12
N THR A 451 -22.98 -10.74 0.14
CA THR A 451 -22.44 -12.08 -0.11
C THR A 451 -22.06 -12.21 -1.58
N ASP A 452 -21.53 -13.37 -1.97
CA ASP A 452 -21.34 -13.76 -3.37
C ASP A 452 -20.35 -12.88 -4.16
N LEU A 453 -19.47 -12.21 -3.42
CA LEU A 453 -18.31 -11.53 -3.97
C LEU A 453 -17.26 -12.55 -4.41
N VAL A 454 -16.62 -12.29 -5.54
CA VAL A 454 -15.57 -13.13 -6.12
C VAL A 454 -14.27 -12.35 -6.00
N ASP A 455 -13.34 -12.84 -5.19
CA ASP A 455 -12.06 -12.16 -4.91
C ASP A 455 -12.19 -10.65 -4.61
N PRO A 456 -13.00 -10.23 -3.62
CA PRO A 456 -13.19 -8.82 -3.34
C PRO A 456 -11.98 -8.18 -2.64
N SER A 457 -11.82 -6.88 -2.83
CA SER A 457 -10.88 -6.04 -2.09
C SER A 457 -11.42 -4.61 -1.92
N GLY A 458 -10.74 -3.81 -1.09
CA GLY A 458 -10.96 -2.38 -1.02
C GLY A 458 -12.32 -1.98 -0.44
N PHE A 459 -12.44 -0.72 -0.05
CA PHE A 459 -13.67 -0.20 0.54
C PHE A 459 -13.74 1.31 0.33
N ALA A 460 -14.88 1.84 -0.10
CA ALA A 460 -15.17 3.27 -0.01
C ALA A 460 -16.63 3.52 0.42
N LYS A 461 -16.84 4.65 1.11
CA LYS A 461 -18.17 5.11 1.53
C LYS A 461 -18.60 6.31 0.69
N LEU A 462 -19.52 6.11 -0.24
CA LEU A 462 -20.10 7.17 -1.06
C LEU A 462 -21.51 7.53 -0.53
N HIS A 463 -21.64 8.65 0.19
CA HIS A 463 -22.90 9.03 0.88
C HIS A 463 -23.50 7.90 1.76
N ASN A 464 -24.71 7.45 1.43
CA ASN A 464 -25.46 6.35 2.04
C ASN A 464 -25.27 5.05 1.22
N THR A 465 -24.11 4.88 0.58
CA THR A 465 -23.70 3.63 -0.04
C THR A 465 -22.29 3.24 0.33
N ILE A 466 -22.04 1.94 0.25
CA ILE A 466 -20.72 1.32 0.32
C ILE A 466 -20.36 0.84 -1.07
N LEU A 467 -19.09 0.99 -1.42
CA LEU A 467 -18.47 0.50 -2.63
C LEU A 467 -17.39 -0.52 -2.25
N VAL A 468 -17.36 -1.64 -2.95
CA VAL A 468 -16.36 -2.72 -2.82
C VAL A 468 -15.85 -3.06 -4.20
N ALA A 469 -14.53 -3.26 -4.34
CA ALA A 469 -13.95 -3.77 -5.58
C ALA A 469 -14.14 -5.28 -5.59
N ASN A 470 -14.55 -5.82 -6.73
CA ASN A 470 -14.86 -7.23 -6.91
C ASN A 470 -14.12 -7.76 -8.13
N LYS A 471 -13.83 -9.06 -8.16
CA LYS A 471 -12.95 -9.71 -9.14
C LYS A 471 -11.57 -9.04 -9.17
N SER A 472 -11.02 -8.77 -7.99
CA SER A 472 -9.79 -7.98 -7.80
C SER A 472 -8.49 -8.69 -8.22
N THR A 473 -8.60 -9.96 -8.58
CA THR A 473 -7.57 -10.85 -9.18
C THR A 473 -7.74 -11.01 -10.70
N SER A 474 -8.70 -10.31 -11.30
CA SER A 474 -9.04 -10.45 -12.72
C SER A 474 -8.57 -9.27 -13.57
N THR A 475 -7.89 -9.58 -14.66
CA THR A 475 -7.57 -8.63 -15.74
C THR A 475 -8.80 -8.36 -16.60
N GLY A 476 -9.13 -7.09 -16.86
CA GLY A 476 -10.24 -6.67 -17.73
C GLY A 476 -11.65 -7.05 -17.28
N ALA A 477 -11.82 -7.73 -16.14
CA ALA A 477 -13.11 -8.19 -15.63
C ALA A 477 -13.43 -7.71 -14.20
N GLY A 478 -12.57 -6.86 -13.62
CA GLY A 478 -12.77 -6.24 -12.32
C GLY A 478 -14.00 -5.31 -12.29
N GLU A 479 -14.68 -5.26 -11.15
CA GLU A 479 -15.97 -4.59 -10.96
C GLU A 479 -15.97 -3.70 -9.71
N ILE A 480 -16.91 -2.74 -9.65
CA ILE A 480 -17.30 -2.06 -8.42
C ILE A 480 -18.74 -2.41 -8.10
N TRP A 481 -18.97 -3.00 -6.93
CA TRP A 481 -20.30 -3.29 -6.41
C TRP A 481 -20.72 -2.21 -5.41
N GLN A 482 -21.94 -1.69 -5.58
CA GLN A 482 -22.54 -0.67 -4.73
C GLN A 482 -23.69 -1.23 -3.90
N PHE A 483 -23.69 -0.95 -2.59
CA PHE A 483 -24.68 -1.41 -1.62
C PHE A 483 -25.28 -0.21 -0.85
N LYS A 484 -26.59 -0.21 -0.53
CA LYS A 484 -27.27 0.91 0.16
C LYS A 484 -27.32 0.70 1.68
N ILE A 485 -26.90 1.71 2.48
CA ILE A 485 -26.83 1.68 3.96
C ILE A 485 -27.83 2.62 4.65
#